data_AF-A0A9D7VNM2-F1
#
_entry.id   AF-A0A9D7VNM2-F1
#
_cell.length_a   1.000
_cell.length_b   1.000
_cell.length_c   1.000
_cell.angle_alpha   90.00
_cell.angle_beta   90.00
_cell.angle_gamma   90.00
#
_symmetry.space_group_name_H-M   'P 1'
#
loop_
_entity.id
_entity.type
_entity.pdbx_description
1 polymer ?
#
loop_
_entity_poly.entity_id
_entity_poly.type
_entity_poly.pdbx_seq_one_letter_code
_entity_poly.pdbx_strand_id
1 'polypeptide(L)' 'MTVGAALAGEVEATIVEIDPTNAEMQLSDGNRYEIPVDFFVDDLKPGLKVLAFFDENGEQKTLTDLQVLD' A
#
# COMPACT_ATOMS: atom_id res chain seq x y z
N MET A 1 22.09 -15.52 11.14
CA MET A 1 21.60 -14.21 10.68
C MET A 1 20.46 -14.49 9.73
N THR A 2 19.24 -14.52 10.25
CA THR A 2 18.06 -14.75 9.40
C THR A 2 17.79 -13.45 8.70
N VAL A 3 18.13 -13.39 7.42
CA VAL A 3 17.63 -12.35 6.52
C VAL A 3 16.12 -12.45 6.62
N GLY A 4 15.46 -11.46 7.25
CA GLY A 4 14.02 -11.33 7.10
C GLY A 4 13.78 -11.15 5.61
N ALA A 5 13.23 -12.17 4.96
CA ALA A 5 12.89 -12.07 3.56
C ALA A 5 11.74 -11.07 3.48
N ALA A 6 12.02 -9.85 3.07
CA ALA A 6 11.00 -8.96 2.57
C ALA A 6 10.45 -9.64 1.31
N LEU A 7 9.19 -10.07 1.37
CA LEU A 7 8.53 -10.68 0.24
C LEU A 7 7.80 -9.56 -0.51
N ALA A 8 8.29 -9.19 -1.69
CA ALA A 8 7.61 -8.22 -2.52
C ALA A 8 6.35 -8.86 -3.13
N GLY A 9 5.22 -8.19 -3.00
CA GLY A 9 3.93 -8.57 -3.56
C GLY A 9 3.31 -7.43 -4.37
N GLU A 10 2.36 -7.78 -5.23
CA GLU A 10 1.53 -6.82 -5.95
C GLU A 10 0.05 -7.20 -5.85
N VAL A 11 -0.83 -6.22 -5.76
CA VAL A 11 -2.28 -6.42 -5.72
C VAL A 11 -3.02 -5.35 -6.50
N GLU A 12 -3.91 -5.77 -7.39
CA GLU A 12 -4.89 -4.87 -8.01
C GLU A 12 -6.07 -4.67 -7.06
N ALA A 13 -6.28 -3.45 -6.59
CA ALA A 13 -7.35 -3.13 -5.67
C ALA A 13 -7.88 -1.71 -5.90
N THR A 14 -8.96 -1.35 -5.21
CA THR A 14 -9.50 0.01 -5.19
C THR A 14 -9.17 0.65 -3.84
N ILE A 15 -8.74 1.92 -3.86
CA ILE A 15 -8.51 2.67 -2.63
C ILE A 15 -9.85 2.85 -1.91
N VAL A 16 -9.96 2.37 -0.67
CA VAL A 16 -11.16 2.52 0.16
C VAL A 16 -11.02 3.75 1.05
N GLU A 17 -9.86 3.90 1.69
CA GLU A 17 -9.58 4.97 2.63
C GLU A 17 -8.08 5.28 2.63
N ILE A 18 -7.74 6.55 2.82
CA ILE A 18 -6.36 7.01 3.03
C ILE A 18 -6.35 7.70 4.39
N ASP A 19 -5.58 7.18 5.33
CA ASP A 19 -5.38 7.73 6.66
C ASP A 19 -3.98 8.38 6.74
N PRO A 20 -3.88 9.70 6.48
CA PRO A 20 -2.61 10.42 6.59
C PRO A 20 -2.15 10.63 8.04
N THR A 21 -3.00 10.36 9.03
CA THR A 21 -2.63 10.50 10.45
C THR A 21 -1.78 9.32 10.91
N ASN A 22 -2.16 8.12 10.47
CA ASN A 22 -1.45 6.87 10.76
C ASN A 22 -0.48 6.47 9.64
N ALA A 23 -0.47 7.22 8.53
CA ALA A 23 0.25 6.88 7.31
C ALA A 23 -0.14 5.48 6.82
N GLU A 24 -1.44 5.20 6.74
CA GLU A 24 -1.99 3.92 6.29
C GLU A 24 -2.97 4.12 5.13
N MET A 25 -3.02 3.16 4.21
CA MET A 25 -4.01 3.07 3.15
C MET A 25 -4.81 1.78 3.28
N GLN A 26 -6.14 1.88 3.25
CA GLN A 26 -7.00 0.71 3.16
C GLN A 26 -7.39 0.47 1.70
N LEU A 27 -7.15 -0.76 1.23
CA LEU A 27 -7.54 -1.21 -0.09
C LEU A 27 -8.78 -2.10 -0.02
N SER A 28 -9.44 -2.28 -1.15
CA SER A 28 -10.67 -3.09 -1.27
C SER A 28 -10.46 -4.58 -1.07
N ASP A 29 -9.21 -5.03 -0.95
CA ASP A 29 -8.85 -6.40 -0.60
C ASP A 29 -9.06 -6.70 0.90
N GLY A 30 -9.33 -5.67 1.70
CA GLY A 30 -9.55 -5.75 3.14
C GLY A 30 -8.29 -5.57 3.98
N ASN A 31 -7.11 -5.44 3.36
CA ASN A 31 -5.84 -5.19 4.04
C ASN A 31 -5.57 -3.69 4.19
N ARG A 32 -4.72 -3.38 5.16
CA ARG A 32 -4.12 -2.05 5.33
C ARG A 32 -2.65 -2.10 4.99
N TYR A 33 -2.18 -1.04 4.35
CA TYR A 33 -0.83 -0.89 3.88
C TYR A 33 -0.22 0.37 4.45
N GLU A 34 1.00 0.26 4.96
CA GLU A 34 1.74 1.41 5.46
C GLU A 34 2.27 2.25 4.30
N ILE A 35 2.06 3.56 4.38
CA ILE A 35 2.50 4.55 3.41
C ILE A 35 3.84 5.11 3.91
N PRO A 36 4.95 4.90 3.19
CA PRO A 36 6.22 5.53 3.54
C PRO A 36 6.11 7.05 3.57
N VAL A 37 6.90 7.71 4.42
CA VAL A 37 6.92 9.19 4.53
C VAL A 37 7.24 9.91 3.20
N ASP A 38 8.02 9.26 2.32
CA ASP A 38 8.39 9.78 1.00
C ASP A 38 7.35 9.44 -0.10
N PHE A 39 6.25 8.80 0.27
CA PHE A 39 5.25 8.31 -0.67
C PHE A 39 4.16 9.36 -0.89
N PHE A 40 4.14 9.96 -2.08
CA PHE A 40 3.18 11.01 -2.42
C PHE A 40 1.80 10.41 -2.72
N VAL A 41 0.87 10.55 -1.77
CA VAL A 41 -0.53 10.09 -1.91
C VAL A 41 -1.54 11.24 -2.06
N ASP A 42 -1.10 12.50 -2.14
CA ASP A 42 -1.99 13.68 -2.25
C ASP A 42 -2.93 13.64 -3.47
N ASP A 43 -2.46 13.08 -4.58
CA ASP A 43 -3.26 12.94 -5.81
C ASP A 43 -4.16 11.69 -5.79
N LEU A 44 -4.00 10.80 -4.79
CA LEU A 44 -4.79 9.59 -4.66
C LEU A 44 -6.10 9.89 -3.92
N LYS A 45 -7.18 9.26 -4.38
CA LYS A 45 -8.52 9.43 -3.81
C LYS A 45 -9.19 8.08 -3.62
N PRO A 46 -10.01 7.92 -2.56
CA PRO A 46 -10.91 6.80 -2.43
C PRO A 46 -11.76 6.61 -3.70
N GLY A 47 -11.86 5.36 -4.16
CA GLY A 47 -12.54 4.97 -5.39
C GLY A 47 -11.65 4.81 -6.62
N LEU A 48 -10.37 5.20 -6.56
CA LEU A 48 -9.42 4.93 -7.64
C LEU A 48 -9.00 3.46 -7.65
N LYS A 49 -9.00 2.85 -8.83
CA LYS A 49 -8.43 1.53 -9.03
C LYS A 49 -6.92 1.66 -9.23
N VAL A 50 -6.16 0.91 -8.44
CA VAL A 50 -4.70 0.97 -8.38
C VAL A 50 -4.10 -0.44 -8.34
N LEU A 51 -2.90 -0.58 -8.86
CA LEU A 51 -2.01 -1.70 -8.63
C LEU A 51 -1.02 -1.28 -7.55
N ALA A 52 -1.15 -1.86 -6.37
CA ALA A 52 -0.30 -1.57 -5.21
C ALA A 52 0.85 -2.58 -5.15
N PHE A 53 2.07 -2.08 -5.14
CA PHE A 53 3.28 -2.85 -4.89
C PHE A 53 3.70 -2.64 -3.44
N PHE A 54 4.00 -3.73 -2.75
CA PHE A 54 4.33 -3.67 -1.33
C PHE A 54 5.37 -4.72 -0.97
N ASP A 55 6.12 -4.43 0.08
CA ASP A 55 6.96 -5.41 0.75
C ASP A 55 6.25 -5.95 2.00
N GLU A 56 6.19 -7.27 2.10
CA GLU A 56 5.71 -7.99 3.29
C GLU A 56 6.88 -8.34 4.20
N ASN A 57 6.84 -7.79 5.41
CA ASN A 57 7.75 -8.14 6.50
C ASN A 57 6.94 -8.73 7.66
N GLY A 58 6.53 -9.99 7.52
CA GLY A 58 5.68 -10.67 8.52
C GLY A 58 4.22 -10.26 8.37
N GLU A 59 3.67 -9.57 9.37
CA GLU A 59 2.28 -9.08 9.36
C GLU A 59 2.15 -7.67 8.80
N GLN A 60 3.28 -6.96 8.64
CA GLN A 60 3.32 -5.60 8.12
C GLN A 60 3.49 -5.61 6.60
N LYS A 61 2.65 -4.83 5.91
CA LYS A 61 2.72 -4.59 4.48
C LYS A 61 3.04 -3.12 4.25
N THR A 62 4.20 -2.84 3.69
CA THR A 62 4.63 -1.46 3.43
C THR A 62 4.58 -1.22 1.93
N LEU A 63 3.90 -0.15 1.50
CA LEU A 63 3.84 0.22 0.09
C LEU A 63 5.23 0.60 -0.41
N THR A 64 5.61 0.05 -1.54
CA THR A 64 6.86 0.34 -2.23
C THR A 64 6.59 1.18 -3.48
N ASP A 65 5.47 0.94 -4.17
CA ASP A 65 5.02 1.71 -5.33
C ASP A 65 3.48 1.58 -5.51
N LEU A 66 2.86 2.54 -6.21
CA LEU A 66 1.42 2.54 -6.51
C LEU A 66 1.22 3.04 -7.93
N GLN A 67 0.57 2.22 -8.74
CA GLN A 67 0.22 2.56 -10.11
C GLN A 67 -1.29 2.72 -10.24
N VAL A 68 -1.76 3.90 -10.66
CA VAL A 68 -3.18 4.13 -10.97
C VAL A 68 -3.50 3.48 -12.31
N LEU A 69 -4.55 2.67 -12.36
CA LEU A 69 -4.90 1.85 -13.55
C LEU A 69 -5.91 2.52 -14.50
N ASP A 70 -6.57 3.60 -14.05
CA ASP A 70 -7.67 4.32 -14.73
C ASP A 70 -8.99 3.53 -14.88
#